data_AF-A0A1Q9LDE6-F1
#
_entry.id   AF-A0A1Q9LDE6-F1
#
_cell.length_a   1.000
_cell.length_b   1.000
_cell.length_c   1.000
_cell.angle_alpha   90.00
_cell.angle_beta   90.00
_cell.angle_gamma   90.00
#
_symmetry.space_group_name_H-M   'P 1'
#
loop_
_entity.id
_entity.type
_entity.pdbx_description
1 polymer ?
#
loop_
_entity_poly.entity_id
_entity_poly.type
_entity_poly.pdbx_seq_one_letter_code
_entity_poly.pdbx_strand_id
1 'polypeptide(L)'
;MARGTRSTGAVAVASAAAAALTLAAVAFFTVSSAGCADAGEYVQRGPDIELVGSCLDTQDLPAAPQPPAAPDHHAPAGDPGSGIDRIRQVSP
;
A
#
# COMPACT_ATOMS: atom_id res chain seq x y z
N MET A 1 -43.82 -39.27 -3.37
CA MET A 1 -42.64 -39.09 -4.24
C MET A 1 -42.25 -37.61 -4.28
N ALA A 2 -41.54 -37.08 -3.28
CA ALA A 2 -41.14 -35.66 -3.26
C ALA A 2 -39.80 -35.37 -2.53
N ARG A 3 -39.11 -36.42 -2.07
CA ARG A 3 -37.85 -36.31 -1.32
C ARG A 3 -36.60 -36.47 -2.19
N GLY A 4 -36.76 -37.04 -3.40
CA GLY A 4 -35.64 -37.25 -4.34
C GLY A 4 -35.11 -35.97 -4.98
N THR A 5 -35.98 -35.02 -5.33
CA THR A 5 -35.59 -33.80 -6.06
C THR A 5 -34.85 -32.76 -5.21
N ARG A 6 -35.13 -32.67 -3.90
CA ARG A 6 -34.41 -31.76 -3.00
C ARG A 6 -32.95 -32.20 -2.77
N SER A 7 -32.71 -33.52 -2.77
CA SER A 7 -31.38 -34.08 -2.54
C SER A 7 -30.44 -33.82 -3.72
N THR A 8 -30.94 -33.91 -4.95
CA THR A 8 -30.16 -33.66 -6.16
C THR A 8 -29.77 -32.19 -6.31
N GLY A 9 -30.67 -31.27 -5.93
CA GLY A 9 -30.37 -29.84 -5.94
C GLY A 9 -29.28 -29.46 -4.94
N ALA A 10 -29.29 -30.03 -3.73
CA ALA A 10 -28.27 -29.78 -2.72
C ALA A 10 -26.88 -30.29 -3.15
N VAL A 11 -26.83 -31.46 -3.78
CA VAL A 11 -25.57 -32.03 -4.31
C VAL A 11 -24.98 -31.15 -5.41
N ALA A 12 -25.81 -30.60 -6.30
CA ALA A 12 -25.36 -29.68 -7.36
C ALA A 12 -24.86 -28.34 -6.81
N VAL A 13 -25.50 -27.79 -5.78
CA VAL A 13 -25.03 -26.57 -5.11
C VAL A 13 -23.71 -26.82 -4.40
N ALA A 14 -23.57 -27.98 -3.72
CA ALA A 14 -22.33 -28.34 -3.05
C ALA A 14 -21.17 -28.52 -4.03
N SER A 15 -21.38 -29.14 -5.20
CA SER A 15 -20.33 -29.28 -6.22
C SER A 15 -19.95 -27.95 -6.85
N ALA A 16 -20.93 -27.08 -7.13
CA ALA A 16 -20.66 -25.73 -7.62
C ALA A 16 -19.89 -24.89 -6.60
N ALA A 17 -20.24 -24.98 -5.31
CA ALA A 17 -19.51 -24.31 -4.24
C ALA A 17 -18.07 -24.83 -4.11
N ALA A 18 -17.86 -26.14 -4.18
CA ALA A 18 -16.53 -26.74 -4.17
C ALA A 18 -15.70 -26.28 -5.38
N ALA A 19 -16.28 -26.23 -6.58
CA ALA A 19 -15.62 -25.70 -7.77
C ALA A 19 -15.26 -24.20 -7.63
N ALA A 20 -16.15 -23.40 -7.06
CA ALA A 20 -15.88 -21.98 -6.82
C ALA A 20 -14.74 -21.77 -5.81
N LEU A 21 -14.74 -22.52 -4.71
CA LEU A 21 -13.68 -22.46 -3.69
C LEU A 21 -12.33 -22.92 -4.24
N THR A 22 -12.32 -23.98 -5.05
CA THR A 22 -11.08 -24.43 -5.70
C THR A 22 -10.54 -23.41 -6.67
N LEU A 23 -11.38 -22.79 -7.50
CA LEU A 23 -10.96 -21.70 -8.39
C LEU A 23 -10.43 -20.48 -7.60
N ALA A 24 -11.09 -20.11 -6.50
CA ALA A 24 -10.63 -19.03 -5.65
C ALA A 24 -9.27 -19.33 -5.00
N ALA A 25 -9.08 -20.57 -4.52
CA ALA A 25 -7.82 -21.02 -3.95
C ALA A 25 -6.69 -21.00 -4.99
N VAL A 26 -6.95 -21.44 -6.23
CA VAL A 26 -5.96 -21.40 -7.32
C VAL A 26 -5.59 -19.96 -7.66
N ALA A 27 -6.55 -19.05 -7.70
CA ALA A 27 -6.28 -17.63 -7.94
C ALA A 27 -5.40 -17.04 -6.83
N PHE A 28 -5.74 -17.29 -5.57
CA PHE A 28 -4.94 -16.84 -4.43
C PHE A 28 -3.54 -17.44 -4.42
N PHE A 29 -3.42 -18.74 -4.66
CA PHE A 29 -2.13 -19.43 -4.77
C PHE A 29 -1.28 -18.83 -5.88
N THR A 30 -1.88 -18.53 -7.03
CA THR A 30 -1.19 -17.90 -8.15
C THR A 30 -0.70 -16.51 -7.79
N VAL A 31 -1.53 -15.68 -7.15
CA VAL A 31 -1.12 -14.35 -6.66
C VAL A 31 -0.03 -14.46 -5.59
N SER A 32 -0.09 -15.47 -4.72
CA SER A 32 0.95 -15.71 -3.71
C SER A 32 2.25 -16.25 -4.31
N SER A 33 2.20 -16.95 -5.45
CA SER A 33 3.36 -17.56 -6.11
C SER A 33 4.02 -16.60 -7.11
N ALA A 34 3.20 -15.79 -7.79
CA ALA A 34 3.65 -14.73 -8.70
C ALA A 34 3.94 -13.42 -7.95
N GLY A 35 3.28 -13.24 -6.80
CA GLY A 35 3.62 -12.22 -5.83
C GLY A 35 5.01 -12.51 -5.28
N CYS A 36 5.75 -11.45 -5.06
CA CYS A 36 7.08 -11.58 -4.57
C CYS A 36 7.12 -12.12 -3.15
N ALA A 37 8.08 -13.02 -2.91
CA ALA A 37 8.30 -13.60 -1.59
C ALA A 37 8.54 -12.54 -0.51
N ASP A 38 9.03 -11.37 -0.89
CA ASP A 38 9.25 -10.22 -0.01
C ASP A 38 8.63 -8.95 -0.63
N ALA A 39 7.69 -8.34 0.11
CA ALA A 39 7.04 -7.09 -0.29
C ALA A 39 7.95 -5.86 -0.09
N GLY A 40 9.11 -6.04 0.56
CA GLY A 40 9.99 -4.99 1.01
C GLY A 40 9.49 -4.27 2.25
N GLU A 41 10.35 -3.41 2.79
CA GLU A 41 10.07 -2.56 3.93
C GLU A 41 10.24 -1.09 3.55
N TYR A 42 9.29 -0.25 3.94
CA TYR A 42 9.37 1.19 3.76
C TYR A 42 10.23 1.78 4.89
N VAL A 43 11.42 2.24 4.54
CA VAL A 43 12.36 2.87 5.48
C VAL A 43 12.41 4.37 5.18
N GLN A 44 12.23 5.18 6.21
CA GLN A 44 12.35 6.62 6.08
C GLN A 44 13.83 7.03 6.13
N ARG A 45 14.35 7.58 5.03
CA ARG A 45 15.68 8.18 4.93
C ARG A 45 15.53 9.70 4.80
N GLY A 46 15.49 10.39 5.94
CA GLY A 46 15.35 11.85 5.97
C GLY A 46 13.95 12.29 5.49
N PRO A 47 13.83 13.18 4.48
CA PRO A 47 12.53 13.56 3.93
C PRO A 47 11.92 12.48 3.01
N ASP A 48 12.70 11.47 2.62
CA ASP A 48 12.31 10.48 1.61
C ASP A 48 11.88 9.15 2.27
N ILE A 49 10.88 8.50 1.67
CA ILE A 49 10.46 7.13 1.98
C ILE A 49 11.04 6.23 0.89
N GLU A 50 11.84 5.25 1.28
CA GLU A 50 12.43 4.29 0.34
C GLU A 50 11.89 2.88 0.61
N LEU A 51 11.52 2.17 -0.46
CA LEU A 51 11.14 0.77 -0.39
C LEU A 51 12.38 -0.09 -0.56
N VAL A 52 12.81 -0.76 0.50
CA VAL A 52 14.06 -1.54 0.54
C VAL A 52 13.72 -3.04 0.62
N GLY A 53 14.50 -3.88 -0.05
CA GLY A 53 14.34 -5.35 0.05
C GLY A 53 13.14 -5.92 -0.72
N SER A 54 12.33 -5.09 -1.38
CA SER A 54 11.28 -5.58 -2.27
C SER A 54 11.89 -6.25 -3.49
N CYS A 55 11.21 -7.26 -4.02
CA CYS A 55 11.50 -7.85 -5.32
C CYS A 55 11.26 -6.94 -6.54
N LEU A 56 10.68 -5.75 -6.33
CA LEU A 56 10.21 -4.88 -7.42
C LEU A 56 11.43 -4.17 -8.00
N ASP A 57 11.58 -4.22 -9.32
CA ASP A 57 12.65 -3.51 -10.00
C ASP A 57 12.26 -2.03 -10.14
N THR A 58 13.16 -1.14 -9.72
CA THR A 58 12.96 0.32 -9.83
C THR A 58 12.81 0.78 -11.28
N GLN A 59 13.35 0.04 -12.25
CA GLN A 59 13.23 0.36 -13.68
C GLN A 59 11.84 0.07 -14.25
N ASP A 60 11.09 -0.86 -13.64
CA ASP A 60 9.70 -1.16 -14.02
C ASP A 60 8.68 -0.24 -13.35
N LEU A 61 9.13 0.55 -12.37
CA LEU A 61 8.31 1.53 -11.66
C LEU A 61 8.30 2.87 -12.43
N PRO A 62 7.14 3.52 -12.55
CA PRO A 62 7.08 4.86 -13.11
C PRO A 62 7.97 5.80 -12.29
N ALA A 63 8.67 6.71 -12.99
CA ALA A 63 9.58 7.65 -12.35
C ALA A 63 8.87 8.37 -11.20
N ALA A 64 9.45 8.27 -10.00
CA ALA A 64 8.95 8.98 -8.84
C ALA A 64 8.95 10.49 -9.15
N PRO A 65 7.92 11.24 -8.72
CA PRO A 65 7.96 12.69 -8.76
C PRO A 65 9.22 13.18 -8.08
N GLN A 66 10.04 13.94 -8.80
CA GLN A 66 11.26 14.50 -8.22
C GLN A 66 10.85 15.39 -7.04
N PRO A 67 11.41 15.19 -5.84
CA PRO A 67 11.23 16.13 -4.75
C PRO A 67 11.59 17.52 -5.28
N PRO A 68 10.79 18.56 -4.97
CA PRO A 68 11.19 19.92 -5.30
C PRO A 68 12.60 20.12 -4.75
N ALA A 69 13.50 20.66 -5.59
CA ALA A 69 14.90 20.89 -5.25
C ALA A 69 14.96 21.43 -3.82
N ALA A 70 15.60 20.66 -2.92
CA ALA A 70 15.72 21.05 -1.53
C ALA A 70 16.26 22.49 -1.49
N PRO A 71 15.57 23.44 -0.84
CA PRO A 71 16.13 24.76 -0.66
C PRO A 71 17.44 24.57 0.08
N ASP A 72 18.51 25.16 -0.43
CA ASP A 72 19.85 25.13 0.15
C ASP A 72 19.74 25.28 1.68
N HIS A 73 20.16 24.28 2.45
CA HIS A 73 20.21 24.34 3.91
C HIS A 73 21.32 25.27 4.43
N HIS A 74 21.56 26.37 3.73
CA HIS A 74 22.45 27.47 4.11
C HIS A 74 21.69 28.80 4.13
N ALA A 75 20.46 28.79 4.68
CA ALA A 75 19.86 30.01 5.21
C ALA A 75 20.23 30.09 6.70
N PRO A 76 20.89 31.18 7.18
CA PRO A 76 21.13 31.35 8.60
C PRO A 76 19.77 31.35 9.30
N ALA A 77 19.65 30.58 10.38
CA ALA A 77 18.43 30.41 11.15
C ALA A 77 17.77 31.78 11.38
N GLY A 78 16.56 31.95 10.82
CA GLY A 78 15.74 33.11 11.06
C GLY A 78 15.61 33.31 12.58
N ASP A 79 15.90 34.52 13.00
CA ASP A 79 15.90 34.96 14.40
C ASP A 79 14.65 34.44 15.14
N PRO A 80 14.79 33.62 16.20
CA PRO A 80 13.66 33.13 17.00
C PRO A 80 12.85 34.27 17.65
N GLY A 81 13.35 35.53 17.61
CA GLY A 81 12.62 36.73 17.99
C GLY A 81 11.44 37.10 17.08
N SER A 82 11.42 36.66 15.81
CA SER A 82 10.34 37.05 14.88
C SER A 82 8.96 36.48 15.25
N GLY A 83 8.93 35.31 15.92
CA GLY A 83 7.68 34.67 16.33
C GLY A 83 6.96 35.38 17.47
N ILE A 84 7.70 36.02 18.38
CA ILE A 84 7.15 36.68 19.59
C ILE A 84 6.63 38.10 19.32
N ASP A 85 7.18 38.83 18.34
CA ASP A 85 6.69 40.17 17.96
C ASP A 85 5.29 40.15 17.34
N ARG A 86 4.95 39.09 16.57
CA ARG A 86 3.58 38.92 16.04
C ARG A 86 2.54 38.75 17.14
N ILE A 87 2.90 38.14 18.27
CA ILE A 87 1.97 37.88 19.37
C ILE A 87 1.72 39.16 20.18
N ARG A 88 2.72 40.06 20.27
CA ARG A 88 2.55 41.38 20.89
C ARG A 88 1.79 42.39 20.03
N GLN A 89 1.88 42.29 18.70
CA GLN A 89 1.10 43.16 17.79
C GLN A 89 -0.39 42.83 17.75
N VAL A 90 -0.80 41.65 18.22
CA VAL A 90 -2.21 41.22 18.33
C VAL A 90 -2.72 41.45 19.75
N SER A 91 -2.43 42.61 20.33
CA SER A 91 -3.17 43.09 21.50
C SER A 91 -3.41 44.59 21.33
N PRO A 92 -4.69 45.05 21.31
CA PRO A 92 -5.02 46.47 21.19
C PRO A 92 -4.59 47.28 22.41
#